data_AF-A0A7W8E8J8-F1
#
_entry.id   AF-A0A7W8E8J8-F1
#
_cell.length_a   1.000
_cell.length_b   1.000
_cell.length_c   1.000
_cell.angle_alpha   90.00
_cell.angle_beta   90.00
_cell.angle_gamma   90.00
#
_symmetry.space_group_name_H-M   'P 1'
#
loop_
_entity.id
_entity.type
_entity.pdbx_description
1 polymer ?
#
loop_
_entity_poly.entity_id
_entity_poly.type
_entity_poly.pdbx_seq_one_letter_code
_entity_poly.pdbx_strand_id
1 'polypeptide(L)'
;MSDIVTRTLDLSRASGAAVKAVLHGLALNGDHVLSSTFNASGGSLEIQCRDNDAADGTASFVASILQTHRRIASKVLFQTESQENTWFDVDEELSHTNDLLPLGPGLAGIRGSILQLFRFFEQEFLKLAKEFHAEEQQYPTLLPATIVAELGYLGHFPQHVTFCSHLPDDLSVLDSVAKAMGAPEEIVYHAGKHATSPQHVLTPGVCLPCYRQMRGVTLAEGEVRTLTMQNHVFRYENNRFRPLARGWDFTVRDIVFFGSYADMQSLRQQVLERTLQLCRELDLTVTVEVANDPFFLDANRDKTIFQRMGEVKYELLFPLPFRDESLAASSFNLHRDFYTSVYGTQLMNGSLAESSCIGFGIDRWTYGFLSQKGFHPEKWPERVRRCLG
;
A
#
# COMPACT_ATOMS: atom_id res chain seq x y z
N MET A 1 -35.41 15.11 8.64
CA MET A 1 -34.53 14.89 9.81
C MET A 1 -34.05 13.45 9.68
N SER A 2 -32.76 13.23 9.41
CA SER A 2 -32.21 11.88 9.37
C SER A 2 -32.15 11.37 10.81
N ASP A 3 -32.83 10.26 11.10
CA ASP A 3 -32.80 9.64 12.43
C ASP A 3 -31.41 9.07 12.68
N ILE A 4 -30.61 9.76 13.50
CA ILE A 4 -29.31 9.27 13.94
C ILE A 4 -29.53 7.98 14.74
N VAL A 5 -28.85 6.91 14.35
CA VAL A 5 -28.98 5.58 14.96
C VAL A 5 -27.71 5.27 15.74
N THR A 6 -27.88 4.95 17.03
CA THR A 6 -26.79 4.43 17.87
C THR A 6 -26.85 2.91 17.93
N ARG A 7 -25.73 2.24 17.69
CA ARG A 7 -25.58 0.78 17.89
C ARG A 7 -24.38 0.46 18.77
N THR A 8 -24.52 -0.56 19.60
CA THR A 8 -23.43 -1.12 20.39
C THR A 8 -23.06 -2.50 19.85
N LEU A 9 -21.80 -2.68 19.50
CA LEU A 9 -21.23 -3.94 19.00
C LEU A 9 -20.32 -4.55 20.05
N ASP A 10 -20.40 -5.87 20.24
CA ASP A 10 -19.55 -6.62 21.18
C ASP A 10 -18.25 -7.08 20.50
N LEU A 11 -17.14 -6.52 20.97
CA LEU A 11 -15.77 -6.81 20.58
C LEU A 11 -14.96 -7.44 21.74
N SER A 12 -15.60 -7.88 22.82
CA SER A 12 -14.93 -8.47 24.01
C SER A 12 -14.04 -9.67 23.70
N ARG A 13 -14.35 -10.40 22.61
CA ARG A 13 -13.58 -11.55 22.12
C ARG A 13 -12.67 -11.24 20.93
N ALA A 14 -12.56 -9.97 20.54
CA ALA A 14 -11.70 -9.53 19.45
C ALA A 14 -10.25 -9.40 19.95
N SER A 15 -9.27 -9.77 19.11
CA SER A 15 -7.87 -9.48 19.42
C SER A 15 -7.61 -7.96 19.34
N GLY A 16 -6.57 -7.46 19.99
CA GLY A 16 -6.22 -6.03 19.91
C GLY A 16 -6.01 -5.55 18.47
N ALA A 17 -5.42 -6.39 17.61
CA ALA A 17 -5.29 -6.12 16.18
C ALA A 17 -6.64 -6.04 15.45
N ALA A 18 -7.60 -6.91 15.80
CA ALA A 18 -8.94 -6.89 15.22
C ALA A 18 -9.72 -5.63 15.63
N VAL A 19 -9.62 -5.23 16.91
CA VAL A 19 -10.23 -3.98 17.40
C VAL A 19 -9.63 -2.78 16.68
N LYS A 20 -8.30 -2.71 16.52
CA LYS A 20 -7.64 -1.65 15.76
C LYS A 20 -8.10 -1.59 14.31
N ALA A 21 -8.18 -2.72 13.62
CA ALA A 21 -8.65 -2.78 12.24
C ALA A 21 -10.10 -2.29 12.11
N VAL A 22 -10.97 -2.67 13.05
CA VAL A 22 -12.35 -2.16 13.12
C VAL A 22 -12.35 -0.64 13.27
N LEU A 23 -11.64 -0.09 14.25
CA LEU A 23 -11.61 1.35 14.50
C LEU A 23 -11.03 2.14 13.32
N HIS A 24 -9.95 1.64 12.72
CA HIS A 24 -9.35 2.25 11.53
C HIS A 24 -10.33 2.28 10.37
N GLY A 25 -11.01 1.16 10.13
CA GLY A 25 -12.04 0.99 9.12
C GLY A 25 -13.25 1.90 9.33
N LEU A 26 -13.74 2.03 10.57
CA LEU A 26 -14.86 2.93 10.89
C LEU A 26 -14.51 4.38 10.62
N ALA A 27 -13.28 4.79 10.94
CA ALA A 27 -12.79 6.12 10.64
C ALA A 27 -12.53 6.34 9.12
N LEU A 28 -12.54 5.30 8.28
CA LEU A 28 -12.56 5.45 6.81
C LEU A 28 -13.99 5.68 6.30
N ASN A 29 -15.01 5.36 7.10
CA ASN A 29 -16.42 5.36 6.71
C ASN A 29 -17.16 6.61 7.24
N GLY A 30 -16.54 7.78 7.11
CA GLY A 30 -17.03 9.05 7.70
C GLY A 30 -18.36 9.55 7.14
N ASP A 31 -18.77 9.08 5.95
CA ASP A 31 -20.06 9.45 5.35
C ASP A 31 -21.26 8.73 5.99
N HIS A 32 -21.00 7.64 6.70
CA HIS A 32 -22.02 6.76 7.29
C HIS A 32 -21.93 6.71 8.82
N VAL A 33 -20.71 6.80 9.37
CA VAL A 33 -20.40 6.76 10.80
C VAL A 33 -20.04 8.16 11.28
N LEU A 34 -20.90 8.75 12.09
CA LEU A 34 -20.73 10.08 12.67
C LEU A 34 -19.74 10.07 13.85
N SER A 35 -19.76 9.00 14.64
CA SER A 35 -18.81 8.79 15.73
C SER A 35 -18.67 7.31 16.09
N SER A 36 -17.53 6.94 16.68
CA SER A 36 -17.29 5.61 17.22
C SER A 36 -16.48 5.69 18.51
N THR A 37 -16.94 5.03 19.57
CA THR A 37 -16.28 5.01 20.89
C THR A 37 -16.09 3.57 21.35
N PHE A 38 -14.83 3.17 21.58
CA PHE A 38 -14.51 1.84 22.10
C PHE A 38 -14.24 1.89 23.60
N ASN A 39 -14.93 1.04 24.36
CA ASN A 39 -14.69 0.81 25.78
C ASN A 39 -13.83 -0.44 25.96
N ALA A 40 -12.55 -0.25 26.25
CA ALA A 40 -11.59 -1.34 26.43
C ALA A 40 -11.92 -2.26 27.63
N SER A 41 -12.52 -1.72 28.70
CA SER A 41 -12.83 -2.48 29.92
C SER A 41 -13.97 -3.47 29.72
N GLY A 42 -14.93 -3.14 28.85
CA GLY A 42 -16.08 -3.99 28.52
C GLY A 42 -15.99 -4.66 27.14
N GLY A 43 -15.03 -4.25 26.31
CA GLY A 43 -14.92 -4.69 24.92
C GLY A 43 -16.09 -4.24 24.05
N SER A 44 -16.80 -3.17 24.40
CA SER A 44 -17.95 -2.69 23.63
C SER A 44 -17.56 -1.52 22.72
N LEU A 45 -18.08 -1.53 21.50
CA LEU A 45 -17.92 -0.46 20.53
C LEU A 45 -19.27 0.19 20.27
N GLU A 46 -19.42 1.45 20.68
CA GLU A 46 -20.58 2.25 20.34
C GLU A 46 -20.33 3.01 19.05
N ILE A 47 -21.26 2.95 18.11
CA ILE A 47 -21.22 3.68 16.84
C ILE A 47 -22.50 4.51 16.69
N GLN A 48 -22.34 5.74 16.22
CA GLN A 48 -23.47 6.58 15.79
C GLN A 48 -23.44 6.69 14.27
N CYS A 49 -24.55 6.34 13.63
CA CYS A 49 -24.71 6.33 12.18
C CYS A 49 -25.84 7.28 11.77
N ARG A 50 -25.78 7.75 10.53
CA ARG A 50 -26.75 8.74 10.00
C ARG A 50 -28.17 8.20 9.81
N ASP A 51 -28.32 6.88 9.62
CA ASP A 51 -29.57 6.18 9.35
C ASP A 51 -29.41 4.67 9.66
N ASN A 52 -30.50 3.90 9.58
CA ASN A 52 -30.48 2.45 9.86
C ASN A 52 -29.66 1.65 8.84
N ASP A 53 -29.71 2.02 7.56
CA ASP A 53 -28.97 1.32 6.49
C ASP A 53 -27.46 1.46 6.70
N ALA A 54 -27.00 2.66 7.08
CA ALA A 54 -25.63 2.94 7.49
C ALA A 54 -25.23 2.11 8.72
N ALA A 55 -26.13 1.99 9.71
CA ALA A 55 -25.88 1.21 10.91
C ALA A 55 -25.78 -0.30 10.63
N ASP A 56 -26.62 -0.84 9.74
CA ASP A 56 -26.56 -2.24 9.28
C ASP A 56 -25.29 -2.51 8.46
N GLY A 57 -24.99 -1.67 7.47
CA GLY A 57 -23.77 -1.79 6.67
C GLY A 57 -22.50 -1.72 7.52
N THR A 58 -22.49 -0.82 8.51
CA THR A 58 -21.37 -0.69 9.46
C THR A 58 -21.24 -1.93 10.35
N ALA A 59 -22.35 -2.50 10.85
CA ALA A 59 -22.31 -3.72 11.64
C ALA A 59 -21.80 -4.92 10.82
N SER A 60 -22.24 -5.07 9.57
CA SER A 60 -21.73 -6.09 8.64
C SER A 60 -20.24 -5.92 8.36
N PHE A 61 -19.78 -4.67 8.18
CA PHE A 61 -18.38 -4.34 8.02
C PHE A 61 -17.53 -4.76 9.23
N VAL A 62 -17.95 -4.38 10.44
CA VAL A 62 -17.27 -4.78 11.69
C VAL A 62 -17.23 -6.31 11.82
N ALA A 63 -18.35 -6.99 11.56
CA ALA A 63 -18.41 -8.45 11.62
C ALA A 63 -17.43 -9.12 10.64
N SER A 64 -17.31 -8.60 9.41
CA SER A 64 -16.36 -9.09 8.41
C SER A 64 -14.90 -8.96 8.85
N ILE A 65 -14.52 -7.80 9.41
CA ILE A 65 -13.17 -7.57 9.95
C ILE A 65 -12.89 -8.56 11.09
N LEU A 66 -13.82 -8.67 12.05
CA LEU A 66 -13.66 -9.58 13.20
C LEU A 66 -13.55 -11.04 12.76
N GLN A 67 -14.33 -11.46 11.76
CA GLN A 67 -14.28 -12.80 11.19
C GLN A 67 -12.93 -13.10 10.52
N THR A 68 -12.39 -12.12 9.80
CA THR A 68 -11.07 -12.22 9.14
C THR A 68 -9.95 -12.34 10.17
N HIS A 69 -9.94 -11.48 11.19
CA HIS A 69 -8.91 -11.49 12.24
C HIS A 69 -9.02 -12.69 13.20
N ARG A 70 -10.21 -13.22 13.47
CA ARG A 70 -10.36 -14.44 14.30
C ARG A 70 -9.69 -15.66 13.67
N ARG A 71 -9.47 -15.65 12.35
CA ARG A 71 -8.94 -16.78 11.60
C ARG A 71 -7.42 -16.72 11.42
N ILE A 72 -6.79 -15.57 11.62
CA ILE A 72 -5.36 -15.37 11.40
C ILE A 72 -4.78 -14.53 12.55
N ALA A 73 -4.06 -15.17 13.46
CA ALA A 73 -3.26 -14.47 14.46
C ALA A 73 -2.05 -13.84 13.75
N SER A 74 -1.74 -12.56 14.03
CA SER A 74 -0.44 -12.02 13.64
C SER A 74 0.64 -12.91 14.28
N LYS A 75 1.54 -13.40 13.45
CA LYS A 75 2.66 -14.24 13.83
C LYS A 75 3.92 -13.56 13.31
N VAL A 76 4.80 -13.18 14.24
CA VAL A 76 6.15 -12.75 13.90
C VAL A 76 6.90 -13.97 13.36
N LEU A 77 7.41 -13.84 12.15
CA LEU A 77 8.19 -14.86 11.44
C LEU A 77 9.69 -14.64 11.64
N PHE A 78 10.12 -13.39 11.54
CA PHE A 78 11.51 -12.98 11.65
C PHE A 78 11.61 -11.63 12.36
N GLN A 79 12.77 -11.37 12.96
CA GLN A 79 13.10 -10.07 13.51
C GLN A 79 14.60 -9.82 13.41
N THR A 80 14.97 -8.54 13.30
CA THR A 80 16.33 -8.05 13.49
C THR A 80 16.30 -7.01 14.60
N GLU A 81 17.41 -6.85 15.30
CA GLU A 81 17.57 -5.85 16.34
C GLU A 81 18.87 -5.08 16.09
N SER A 82 18.79 -3.76 16.15
CA SER A 82 19.91 -2.83 16.05
C SER A 82 20.82 -2.96 17.26
N GLN A 83 22.12 -2.90 17.04
CA GLN A 83 23.11 -2.83 18.13
C GLN A 83 23.01 -1.47 18.86
N GLU A 84 22.67 -0.41 18.13
CA GLU A 84 22.43 0.93 18.66
C GLU A 84 20.93 1.25 18.59
N ASN A 85 20.21 1.05 19.69
CA ASN A 85 18.78 1.34 19.79
C ASN A 85 18.54 2.82 20.15
N THR A 86 18.71 3.71 19.16
CA THR A 86 18.25 5.10 19.24
C THR A 86 16.98 5.26 18.42
N TRP A 87 16.01 6.02 18.94
CA TRP A 87 14.73 6.27 18.27
C TRP A 87 14.48 7.77 18.13
N PHE A 88 13.95 8.17 16.99
CA PHE A 88 13.65 9.57 16.67
C PHE A 88 12.16 9.75 16.38
N ASP A 89 11.58 10.86 16.84
CA ASP A 89 10.26 11.29 16.40
C ASP A 89 10.38 11.93 15.02
N VAL A 90 10.24 11.10 13.99
CA VAL A 90 10.39 11.52 12.59
C VAL A 90 9.35 12.56 12.20
N ASP A 91 8.15 12.56 12.80
CA ASP A 91 7.15 13.58 12.47
C ASP A 91 7.58 14.96 12.96
N GLU A 92 8.07 15.02 14.20
CA GLU A 92 8.58 16.24 14.80
C GLU A 92 9.76 16.78 13.98
N GLU A 93 10.74 15.93 13.67
CA GLU A 93 11.91 16.30 12.87
C GLU A 93 11.53 16.74 11.44
N LEU A 94 10.60 16.03 10.78
CA LEU A 94 10.09 16.41 9.46
C LEU A 94 9.32 17.74 9.47
N SER A 95 8.74 18.14 10.60
CA SER A 95 8.04 19.42 10.74
C SER A 95 8.99 20.62 10.83
N HIS A 96 10.25 20.38 11.22
CA HIS A 96 11.28 21.41 11.40
C HIS A 96 12.33 21.44 10.29
N THR A 97 12.47 20.35 9.53
CA THR A 97 13.44 20.27 8.44
C THR A 97 13.01 21.09 7.22
N ASN A 98 14.01 21.66 6.55
CA ASN A 98 13.84 22.30 5.25
C ASN A 98 13.90 21.28 4.10
N ASP A 99 14.25 20.02 4.36
CA ASP A 99 14.41 18.98 3.33
C ASP A 99 13.08 18.33 2.91
N LEU A 100 11.99 18.62 3.62
CA LEU A 100 10.64 18.29 3.22
C LEU A 100 9.95 19.53 2.62
N LEU A 101 9.27 19.35 1.49
CA LEU A 101 8.56 20.40 0.78
C LEU A 101 7.07 20.04 0.68
N PRO A 102 6.23 20.41 1.67
CA PRO A 102 4.80 20.14 1.61
C PRO A 102 4.14 20.86 0.43
N LEU A 103 3.40 20.12 -0.40
CA LEU A 103 2.64 20.65 -1.54
C LEU A 103 1.12 20.59 -1.32
N GLY A 104 0.68 19.75 -0.39
CA GLY A 104 -0.72 19.57 -0.03
C GLY A 104 -0.92 18.29 0.79
N PRO A 105 -2.16 17.98 1.19
CA PRO A 105 -2.46 16.74 1.91
C PRO A 105 -1.96 15.50 1.14
N GLY A 106 -1.02 14.77 1.72
CA GLY A 106 -0.46 13.56 1.11
C GLY A 106 0.51 13.80 -0.04
N LEU A 107 0.89 15.04 -0.32
CA LEU A 107 1.80 15.42 -1.39
C LEU A 107 2.98 16.19 -0.80
N ALA A 108 4.18 15.62 -0.93
CA ALA A 108 5.41 16.27 -0.49
C ALA A 108 6.55 16.01 -1.47
N GLY A 109 7.34 17.04 -1.73
CA GLY A 109 8.67 16.91 -2.31
C GLY A 109 9.71 16.67 -1.23
N ILE A 110 10.86 16.12 -1.63
CA ILE A 110 12.03 15.94 -0.77
C ILE A 110 13.29 16.49 -1.44
N ARG A 111 14.23 17.00 -0.64
CA ARG A 111 15.55 17.46 -1.08
C ARG A 111 16.63 17.09 -0.05
N GLY A 112 17.84 17.58 -0.27
CA GLY A 112 18.95 17.45 0.67
C GLY A 112 19.27 16.01 1.06
N SER A 113 19.50 15.78 2.34
CA SER A 113 19.94 14.46 2.84
C SER A 113 18.82 13.42 2.77
N ILE A 114 17.56 13.84 2.89
CA ILE A 114 16.40 12.95 2.75
C ILE A 114 16.31 12.40 1.33
N LEU A 115 16.49 13.26 0.32
CA LEU A 115 16.52 12.82 -1.08
C LEU A 115 17.71 11.88 -1.36
N GLN A 116 18.88 12.19 -0.80
CA GLN A 116 20.06 11.33 -0.90
C GLN A 116 19.81 9.92 -0.32
N LEU A 117 19.19 9.82 0.85
CA LEU A 117 18.79 8.54 1.46
C LEU A 117 17.73 7.81 0.63
N PHE A 118 16.74 8.55 0.11
CA PHE A 118 15.74 7.99 -0.79
C PHE A 118 16.39 7.36 -2.03
N ARG A 119 17.34 8.05 -2.67
CA ARG A 119 18.09 7.53 -3.82
C ARG A 119 18.94 6.30 -3.46
N PHE A 120 19.51 6.26 -2.25
CA PHE A 120 20.21 5.08 -1.76
C PHE A 120 19.28 3.85 -1.76
N PHE A 121 18.07 3.96 -1.21
CA PHE A 121 17.12 2.85 -1.20
C PHE A 121 16.63 2.44 -2.60
N GLU A 122 16.39 3.38 -3.51
CA GLU A 122 16.08 3.04 -4.91
C GLU A 122 17.18 2.17 -5.54
N GLN A 123 18.45 2.55 -5.32
CA GLN A 123 19.59 1.82 -5.86
C GLN A 123 19.75 0.44 -5.22
N GLU A 124 19.57 0.32 -3.91
CA GLU A 124 19.65 -0.97 -3.20
C GLU A 124 18.57 -1.94 -3.66
N PHE A 125 17.33 -1.48 -3.84
CA PHE A 125 16.25 -2.36 -4.32
C PHE A 125 16.36 -2.68 -5.81
N LEU A 126 16.90 -1.77 -6.63
CA LEU A 126 17.25 -2.09 -8.02
C LEU A 126 18.38 -3.14 -8.08
N LYS A 127 19.41 -3.01 -7.23
CA LYS A 127 20.49 -3.99 -7.13
C LYS A 127 19.96 -5.35 -6.71
N LEU A 128 19.11 -5.39 -5.68
CA LEU A 128 18.43 -6.60 -5.23
C LEU A 128 17.64 -7.25 -6.37
N ALA A 129 16.85 -6.48 -7.12
CA ALA A 129 16.13 -6.99 -8.28
C ALA A 129 17.04 -7.62 -9.35
N LYS A 130 18.19 -7.00 -9.61
CA LYS A 130 19.20 -7.52 -10.56
C LYS A 130 19.85 -8.82 -10.09
N GLU A 131 19.97 -9.06 -8.79
CA GLU A 131 20.44 -10.36 -8.26
C GLU A 131 19.50 -11.52 -8.64
N PHE A 132 18.21 -11.23 -8.86
CA PHE A 132 17.21 -12.19 -9.34
C PHE A 132 17.01 -12.15 -10.86
N HIS A 133 17.94 -11.53 -11.60
CA HIS A 133 17.88 -11.38 -13.05
C HIS A 133 16.59 -10.71 -13.54
N ALA A 134 16.03 -9.80 -12.73
CA ALA A 134 14.81 -9.08 -13.09
C ALA A 134 15.04 -8.17 -14.30
N GLU A 135 14.17 -8.29 -15.32
CA GLU A 135 14.10 -7.34 -16.42
C GLU A 135 13.50 -6.02 -15.91
N GLU A 136 14.24 -4.92 -16.01
CA GLU A 136 13.75 -3.61 -15.59
C GLU A 136 12.79 -3.02 -16.63
N GLN A 137 11.62 -2.60 -16.16
CA GLN A 137 10.55 -2.05 -16.98
C GLN A 137 10.03 -0.73 -16.39
N GLN A 138 9.57 0.14 -17.28
CA GLN A 138 8.99 1.42 -16.94
C GLN A 138 7.57 1.50 -17.52
N TYR A 139 6.61 1.77 -16.64
CA TYR A 139 5.20 1.96 -17.01
C TYR A 139 4.77 3.41 -16.74
N PRO A 140 3.75 3.94 -17.42
CA PRO A 140 3.14 5.21 -17.03
C PRO A 140 2.41 5.08 -15.67
N THR A 141 2.33 6.19 -14.94
CA THR A 141 1.50 6.27 -13.72
C THR A 141 0.01 6.32 -14.05
N LEU A 142 -0.34 6.92 -15.19
CA LEU A 142 -1.70 7.00 -15.70
C LEU A 142 -2.05 5.70 -16.44
N LEU A 143 -3.01 4.94 -15.92
CA LEU A 143 -3.47 3.69 -16.50
C LEU A 143 -4.92 3.81 -16.98
N PRO A 144 -5.33 3.07 -18.02
CA PRO A 144 -6.74 2.86 -18.30
C PRO A 144 -7.44 2.26 -17.06
N ALA A 145 -8.55 2.84 -16.66
CA ALA A 145 -9.33 2.37 -15.50
C ALA A 145 -9.75 0.89 -15.66
N THR A 146 -9.86 0.42 -16.91
CA THR A 146 -10.16 -0.97 -17.25
C THR A 146 -9.10 -1.95 -16.76
N ILE A 147 -7.81 -1.60 -16.69
CA ILE A 147 -6.78 -2.50 -16.14
C ILE A 147 -7.06 -2.78 -14.66
N VAL A 148 -7.34 -1.72 -13.89
CA VAL A 148 -7.62 -1.80 -12.46
C VAL A 148 -8.94 -2.53 -12.20
N ALA A 149 -9.92 -2.38 -13.09
CA ALA A 149 -11.18 -3.12 -13.05
C ALA A 149 -11.02 -4.62 -13.38
N GLU A 150 -10.31 -4.96 -14.47
CA GLU A 150 -10.04 -6.34 -14.89
C GLU A 150 -9.33 -7.14 -13.78
N LEU A 151 -8.40 -6.51 -13.08
CA LEU A 151 -7.66 -7.09 -11.96
C LEU A 151 -8.45 -7.12 -10.64
N GLY A 152 -9.73 -6.72 -10.65
CA GLY A 152 -10.62 -6.72 -9.49
C GLY A 152 -10.28 -5.69 -8.41
N TYR A 153 -9.32 -4.79 -8.64
CA TYR A 153 -8.84 -3.85 -7.62
C TYR A 153 -9.95 -2.89 -7.17
N LEU A 154 -10.81 -2.43 -8.08
CA LEU A 154 -11.98 -1.61 -7.72
C LEU A 154 -12.99 -2.34 -6.83
N GLY A 155 -13.04 -3.69 -6.89
CA GLY A 155 -13.87 -4.48 -5.99
C GLY A 155 -13.27 -4.62 -4.59
N HIS A 156 -11.93 -4.58 -4.48
CA HIS A 156 -11.23 -4.79 -3.21
C HIS A 156 -10.89 -3.50 -2.47
N PHE A 157 -10.46 -2.46 -3.19
CA PHE A 157 -9.97 -1.19 -2.64
C PHE A 157 -10.49 0.04 -3.42
N PRO A 158 -11.81 0.18 -3.61
CA PRO A 158 -12.37 1.32 -4.35
C PRO A 158 -11.95 2.66 -3.73
N GLN A 159 -11.83 2.73 -2.40
CA GLN A 159 -11.48 3.94 -1.67
C GLN A 159 -10.07 4.49 -1.97
N HIS A 160 -9.14 3.64 -2.45
CA HIS A 160 -7.79 4.09 -2.74
C HIS A 160 -7.66 4.77 -4.10
N VAL A 161 -8.57 4.50 -5.04
CA VAL A 161 -8.37 4.81 -6.46
C VAL A 161 -8.53 6.31 -6.72
N THR A 162 -7.55 6.89 -7.40
CA THR A 162 -7.60 8.28 -7.88
C THR A 162 -7.95 8.30 -9.36
N PHE A 163 -9.16 8.78 -9.68
CA PHE A 163 -9.65 8.88 -11.04
C PHE A 163 -9.14 10.15 -11.74
N CYS A 164 -8.77 10.03 -13.01
CA CYS A 164 -8.30 11.13 -13.83
C CYS A 164 -9.28 11.47 -14.94
N SER A 165 -9.48 12.77 -15.14
CA SER A 165 -10.33 13.33 -16.18
C SER A 165 -9.61 14.47 -16.92
N HIS A 166 -10.18 14.92 -18.03
CA HIS A 166 -9.71 16.06 -18.81
C HIS A 166 -10.92 16.89 -19.29
N LEU A 167 -10.66 18.07 -19.85
CA LEU A 167 -11.70 18.87 -20.50
C LEU A 167 -12.06 18.28 -21.88
N PRO A 168 -13.32 18.40 -22.34
CA PRO A 168 -13.70 17.99 -23.68
C PRO A 168 -12.99 18.85 -24.74
N ASP A 169 -12.84 18.31 -25.94
CA ASP A 169 -12.34 19.03 -27.11
C ASP A 169 -13.46 19.92 -27.70
N ASP A 170 -13.93 20.87 -26.89
CA ASP A 170 -14.95 21.86 -27.22
C ASP A 170 -14.39 23.26 -26.99
N LEU A 171 -14.15 23.99 -28.08
CA LEU A 171 -13.56 25.33 -28.04
C LEU A 171 -14.35 26.31 -27.15
N SER A 172 -15.69 26.18 -27.08
CA SER A 172 -16.51 27.06 -26.24
C SER A 172 -16.28 26.80 -24.75
N VAL A 173 -16.11 25.53 -24.37
CA VAL A 173 -15.75 25.12 -23.01
C VAL A 173 -14.33 25.60 -22.67
N LEU A 174 -13.37 25.34 -23.55
CA LEU A 174 -11.97 25.72 -23.33
C LEU A 174 -11.82 27.25 -23.18
N ASP A 175 -12.48 28.03 -24.04
CA ASP A 175 -12.51 29.49 -23.95
C ASP A 175 -13.21 29.98 -22.68
N SER A 176 -14.31 29.35 -22.27
CA SER A 176 -15.00 29.68 -21.02
C SER A 176 -14.11 29.43 -19.78
N VAL A 177 -13.38 28.31 -19.74
CA VAL A 177 -12.45 28.01 -18.64
C VAL A 177 -11.28 28.99 -18.64
N ALA A 178 -10.70 29.30 -19.81
CA ALA A 178 -9.61 30.25 -19.92
C ALA A 178 -10.02 31.67 -19.49
N LYS A 179 -11.26 32.08 -19.76
CA LYS A 179 -11.81 33.37 -19.33
C LYS A 179 -12.06 33.46 -17.82
N ALA A 180 -12.18 32.33 -17.12
CA ALA A 180 -12.30 32.27 -15.66
C ALA A 180 -10.95 32.49 -14.93
N MET A 181 -9.89 32.86 -15.65
CA MET A 181 -8.60 33.25 -15.07
C MET A 181 -8.75 34.46 -14.13
N GLY A 182 -8.22 34.36 -12.91
CA GLY A 182 -8.18 35.47 -11.94
C GLY A 182 -8.02 35.01 -10.51
N ALA A 183 -8.68 33.90 -10.15
CA ALA A 183 -8.57 33.24 -8.84
C ALA A 183 -8.33 31.72 -9.03
N PRO A 184 -7.25 31.13 -8.45
CA PRO A 184 -6.91 29.72 -8.64
C PRO A 184 -8.01 28.72 -8.27
N GLU A 185 -8.77 28.99 -7.20
CA GLU A 185 -9.86 28.09 -6.76
C GLU A 185 -11.06 28.16 -7.71
N GLU A 186 -11.40 29.36 -8.19
CA GLU A 186 -12.53 29.57 -9.10
C GLU A 186 -12.30 28.91 -10.46
N ILE A 187 -11.09 29.05 -11.03
CA ILE A 187 -10.76 28.41 -12.31
C ILE A 187 -10.77 26.88 -12.19
N VAL A 188 -10.27 26.31 -11.08
CA VAL A 188 -10.30 24.86 -10.84
C VAL A 188 -11.74 24.36 -10.69
N TYR A 189 -12.55 25.05 -9.89
CA TYR A 189 -13.96 24.71 -9.73
C TYR A 189 -14.73 24.81 -11.05
N HIS A 190 -14.48 25.85 -11.84
CA HIS A 190 -15.12 26.03 -13.14
C HIS A 190 -14.68 24.95 -14.15
N ALA A 191 -13.40 24.63 -14.21
CA ALA A 191 -12.89 23.53 -15.04
C ALA A 191 -13.49 22.18 -14.63
N GLY A 192 -13.60 21.92 -13.33
CA GLY A 192 -14.16 20.68 -12.78
C GLY A 192 -15.61 20.41 -13.23
N LYS A 193 -16.42 21.46 -13.42
CA LYS A 193 -17.80 21.32 -13.94
C LYS A 193 -17.88 20.78 -15.37
N HIS A 194 -16.81 20.97 -16.14
CA HIS A 194 -16.74 20.55 -17.54
C HIS A 194 -15.89 19.30 -17.75
N ALA A 195 -15.33 18.73 -16.68
CA ALA A 195 -14.50 17.54 -16.76
C ALA A 195 -15.29 16.35 -17.34
N THR A 196 -14.67 15.58 -18.22
CA THR A 196 -15.26 14.37 -18.81
C THR A 196 -15.39 13.25 -17.75
N SER A 197 -16.19 12.22 -18.04
CA SER A 197 -16.20 11.03 -17.19
C SER A 197 -14.81 10.36 -17.21
N PRO A 198 -14.25 10.00 -16.04
CA PRO A 198 -12.90 9.48 -15.97
C PRO A 198 -12.80 8.10 -16.66
N GLN A 199 -11.85 7.97 -17.59
CA GLN A 199 -11.50 6.70 -18.24
C GLN A 199 -10.14 6.16 -17.78
N HIS A 200 -9.42 6.96 -16.99
CA HIS A 200 -8.07 6.66 -16.52
C HIS A 200 -8.00 6.82 -15.00
N VAL A 201 -7.00 6.19 -14.42
CA VAL A 201 -6.67 6.27 -13.00
C VAL A 201 -5.17 6.46 -12.84
N LEU A 202 -4.77 7.10 -11.76
CA LEU A 202 -3.39 6.99 -11.31
C LEU A 202 -3.22 5.61 -10.66
N THR A 203 -2.11 4.92 -10.97
CA THR A 203 -1.93 3.53 -10.58
C THR A 203 -1.88 3.36 -9.05
N PRO A 204 -2.71 2.48 -8.45
CA PRO A 204 -2.65 2.20 -7.03
C PRO A 204 -1.67 1.06 -6.67
N GLY A 205 -0.98 0.50 -7.66
CA GLY A 205 0.10 -0.48 -7.49
C GLY A 205 0.99 -0.55 -8.72
N VAL A 206 2.31 -0.49 -8.53
CA VAL A 206 3.26 -0.35 -9.64
C VAL A 206 3.33 -1.61 -10.51
N CYS A 207 3.11 -2.81 -9.95
CA CYS A 207 3.05 -4.06 -10.71
C CYS A 207 1.81 -4.27 -11.59
N LEU A 208 0.71 -3.53 -11.41
CA LEU A 208 -0.56 -3.85 -12.08
C LEU A 208 -0.46 -4.00 -13.62
N PRO A 209 0.29 -3.16 -14.36
CA PRO A 209 0.44 -3.31 -15.81
C PRO A 209 1.15 -4.61 -16.22
N CYS A 210 2.06 -5.14 -15.40
CA CYS A 210 2.86 -6.31 -15.77
C CYS A 210 2.02 -7.58 -15.92
N TYR A 211 0.94 -7.72 -15.14
CA TYR A 211 0.02 -8.84 -15.31
C TYR A 211 -0.65 -8.81 -16.68
N ARG A 212 -1.05 -7.62 -17.16
CA ARG A 212 -1.66 -7.47 -18.49
C ARG A 212 -0.66 -7.74 -19.61
N GLN A 213 0.61 -7.42 -19.41
CA GLN A 213 1.69 -7.76 -20.33
C GLN A 213 1.85 -9.28 -20.50
N MET A 214 1.58 -10.06 -19.46
CA MET A 214 1.66 -11.53 -19.48
C MET A 214 0.43 -12.21 -20.13
N ARG A 215 -0.44 -11.45 -20.81
CA ARG A 215 -1.66 -11.98 -21.42
C ARG A 215 -1.36 -13.00 -22.51
N GLY A 216 -1.90 -14.21 -22.34
CA GLY A 216 -1.75 -15.33 -23.26
C GLY A 216 -0.33 -15.88 -23.37
N VAL A 217 0.58 -15.48 -22.47
CA VAL A 217 1.96 -16.00 -22.46
C VAL A 217 1.97 -17.41 -21.88
N THR A 218 2.68 -18.32 -22.55
CA THR A 218 3.02 -19.65 -22.03
C THR A 218 4.52 -19.68 -21.69
N LEU A 219 4.84 -19.89 -20.42
CA LEU A 219 6.21 -20.03 -19.92
C LEU A 219 6.76 -21.41 -20.29
N ALA A 220 8.00 -21.45 -20.77
CA ALA A 220 8.71 -22.70 -21.06
C ALA A 220 8.89 -23.57 -19.80
N GLU A 221 9.20 -24.86 -19.98
CA GLU A 221 9.41 -25.76 -18.85
C GLU A 221 10.58 -25.27 -17.96
N GLY A 222 10.29 -25.04 -16.67
CA GLY A 222 11.25 -24.49 -15.71
C GLY A 222 11.55 -22.99 -15.87
N GLU A 223 10.89 -22.28 -16.79
CA GLU A 223 11.06 -20.84 -16.94
C GLU A 223 10.41 -20.10 -15.76
N VAL A 224 11.18 -19.18 -15.17
CA VAL A 224 10.66 -18.12 -14.30
C VAL A 224 10.84 -16.79 -15.00
N ARG A 225 9.73 -16.09 -15.23
CA ARG A 225 9.78 -14.71 -15.70
C ARG A 225 9.94 -13.78 -14.50
N THR A 226 10.98 -12.97 -14.49
CA THR A 226 11.26 -12.00 -13.42
C THR A 226 11.29 -10.58 -13.97
N LEU A 227 10.48 -9.69 -13.40
CA LEU A 227 10.37 -8.28 -13.80
C LEU A 227 10.64 -7.38 -12.59
N THR A 228 11.21 -6.19 -12.81
CA THR A 228 11.27 -5.12 -11.81
C THR A 228 10.83 -3.79 -12.39
N MET A 229 10.11 -3.00 -11.61
CA MET A 229 9.55 -1.74 -12.04
C MET A 229 9.49 -0.80 -10.83
N GLN A 230 9.68 0.49 -11.07
CA GLN A 230 9.57 1.51 -10.04
C GLN A 230 8.75 2.68 -10.56
N ASN A 231 7.82 3.17 -9.75
CA ASN A 231 6.99 4.30 -10.11
C ASN A 231 6.35 4.94 -8.88
N HIS A 232 5.76 6.10 -9.10
CA HIS A 232 4.79 6.68 -8.19
C HIS A 232 3.51 5.83 -8.16
N VAL A 233 2.95 5.67 -6.97
CA VAL A 233 1.73 4.95 -6.65
C VAL A 233 0.81 5.90 -5.90
N PHE A 234 -0.49 5.80 -6.22
CA PHE A 234 -1.49 6.73 -5.73
C PHE A 234 -2.56 6.00 -4.93
N ARG A 235 -2.67 6.32 -3.62
CA ARG A 235 -3.71 5.77 -2.75
C ARG A 235 -4.33 6.89 -1.91
N TYR A 236 -5.60 7.16 -2.16
CA TYR A 236 -6.35 8.09 -1.32
C TYR A 236 -6.75 7.39 -0.02
N GLU A 237 -6.26 7.92 1.12
CA GLU A 237 -6.45 7.28 2.42
C GLU A 237 -7.26 8.14 3.40
N ASN A 238 -8.37 8.70 2.89
CA ASN A 238 -9.33 9.52 3.64
C ASN A 238 -8.67 10.69 4.40
N ASN A 239 -7.80 11.45 3.72
CA ASN A 239 -7.05 12.59 4.29
C ASN A 239 -6.16 12.28 5.50
N ARG A 240 -5.90 11.00 5.82
CA ARG A 240 -5.02 10.61 6.92
C ARG A 240 -3.58 10.45 6.45
N PHE A 241 -3.05 11.52 5.87
CA PHE A 241 -1.73 11.52 5.25
C PHE A 241 -0.63 11.92 6.22
N ARG A 242 0.54 11.32 6.04
CA ARG A 242 1.78 11.64 6.78
C ARG A 242 2.95 11.60 5.80
N PRO A 243 3.74 12.66 5.66
CA PRO A 243 4.87 12.68 4.74
C PRO A 243 5.79 11.46 4.93
N LEU A 244 6.20 10.84 3.82
CA LEU A 244 7.00 9.62 3.73
C LEU A 244 6.38 8.32 4.31
N ALA A 245 5.65 8.37 5.42
CA ALA A 245 5.02 7.20 6.02
C ALA A 245 3.70 6.81 5.33
N ARG A 246 2.92 7.79 4.88
CA ARG A 246 1.54 7.64 4.38
C ARG A 246 1.19 8.76 3.40
N GLY A 247 1.84 8.76 2.24
CA GLY A 247 1.56 9.70 1.14
C GLY A 247 0.30 9.31 0.36
N TRP A 248 -0.34 10.28 -0.28
CA TRP A 248 -1.28 10.01 -1.37
C TRP A 248 -0.47 9.57 -2.59
N ASP A 249 0.60 10.30 -2.89
CA ASP A 249 1.62 9.99 -3.88
C ASP A 249 2.89 9.50 -3.17
N PHE A 250 3.34 8.29 -3.51
CA PHE A 250 4.57 7.70 -2.96
C PHE A 250 5.22 6.73 -3.95
N THR A 251 6.52 6.50 -3.80
CA THR A 251 7.30 5.68 -4.71
C THR A 251 7.42 4.24 -4.22
N VAL A 252 7.20 3.30 -5.14
CA VAL A 252 7.36 1.87 -4.89
C VAL A 252 8.23 1.26 -5.97
N ARG A 253 9.13 0.36 -5.58
CA ARG A 253 9.76 -0.61 -6.49
C ARG A 253 9.18 -1.99 -6.22
N ASP A 254 8.73 -2.67 -7.27
CA ASP A 254 8.31 -4.06 -7.20
C ASP A 254 9.33 -4.98 -7.89
N ILE A 255 9.45 -6.20 -7.37
CA ILE A 255 10.00 -7.37 -8.07
C ILE A 255 8.86 -8.36 -8.24
N VAL A 256 8.55 -8.74 -9.48
CA VAL A 256 7.44 -9.64 -9.81
C VAL A 256 7.97 -10.89 -10.50
N PHE A 257 7.52 -12.04 -10.02
CA PHE A 257 7.84 -13.35 -10.56
C PHE A 257 6.60 -14.01 -11.16
N PHE A 258 6.80 -14.78 -12.23
CA PHE A 258 5.80 -15.70 -12.79
C PHE A 258 6.45 -17.07 -13.01
N GLY A 259 5.81 -18.14 -12.56
CA GLY A 259 6.35 -19.49 -12.67
C GLY A 259 5.51 -20.53 -11.93
N SER A 260 6.13 -21.62 -11.48
CA SER A 260 5.43 -22.61 -10.66
C SER A 260 5.21 -22.12 -9.23
N TYR A 261 4.24 -22.68 -8.52
CA TYR A 261 4.01 -22.38 -7.10
C TYR A 261 5.26 -22.59 -6.22
N ALA A 262 6.02 -23.65 -6.50
CA ALA A 262 7.24 -23.97 -5.75
C ALA A 262 8.30 -22.87 -5.95
N ASP A 263 8.46 -22.39 -7.19
CA ASP A 263 9.37 -21.29 -7.50
C ASP A 263 8.92 -19.99 -6.84
N MET A 264 7.62 -19.66 -6.89
CA MET A 264 7.10 -18.42 -6.29
C MET A 264 7.36 -18.37 -4.77
N GLN A 265 7.15 -19.47 -4.06
CA GLN A 265 7.46 -19.54 -2.62
C GLN A 265 8.96 -19.40 -2.36
N SER A 266 9.78 -20.13 -3.12
CA SER A 266 11.24 -20.13 -2.97
C SER A 266 11.82 -18.74 -3.22
N LEU A 267 11.44 -18.10 -4.33
CA LEU A 267 11.93 -16.78 -4.72
C LEU A 267 11.47 -15.70 -3.75
N ARG A 268 10.20 -15.73 -3.31
CA ARG A 268 9.71 -14.82 -2.26
C ARG A 268 10.55 -14.94 -0.98
N GLN A 269 10.86 -16.16 -0.55
CA GLN A 269 11.67 -16.41 0.64
C GLN A 269 13.10 -15.89 0.46
N GLN A 270 13.72 -16.13 -0.69
CA GLN A 270 15.06 -15.64 -1.00
C GLN A 270 15.15 -14.11 -1.00
N VAL A 271 14.16 -13.41 -1.60
CA VAL A 271 14.10 -11.94 -1.57
C VAL A 271 13.92 -11.43 -0.14
N LEU A 272 13.08 -12.08 0.66
CA LEU A 272 12.90 -11.75 2.07
C LEU A 272 14.20 -11.90 2.86
N GLU A 273 14.96 -12.98 2.67
CA GLU A 273 16.24 -13.21 3.35
C GLU A 273 17.28 -12.15 2.98
N ARG A 274 17.36 -11.76 1.70
CA ARG A 274 18.22 -10.67 1.23
C ARG A 274 17.81 -9.32 1.80
N THR A 275 16.50 -9.08 1.93
CA THR A 275 15.97 -7.86 2.56
C THR A 275 16.35 -7.80 4.04
N LEU A 276 16.22 -8.91 4.78
CA LEU A 276 16.65 -9.00 6.19
C LEU A 276 18.17 -8.86 6.34
N GLN A 277 18.94 -9.35 5.38
CA GLN A 277 20.39 -9.12 5.33
C GLN A 277 20.71 -7.63 5.19
N LEU A 278 20.04 -6.91 4.27
CA LEU A 278 20.19 -5.47 4.15
C LEU A 278 19.84 -4.75 5.46
N CYS A 279 18.76 -5.12 6.15
CA CYS A 279 18.42 -4.57 7.46
C CYS A 279 19.55 -4.77 8.48
N ARG A 280 20.15 -5.97 8.55
CA ARG A 280 21.29 -6.24 9.44
C ARG A 280 22.52 -5.43 9.08
N GLU A 281 22.84 -5.29 7.79
CA GLU A 281 23.98 -4.52 7.31
C GLU A 281 23.84 -3.01 7.57
N LEU A 282 22.60 -2.51 7.62
CA LEU A 282 22.26 -1.13 7.98
C LEU A 282 21.99 -0.95 9.48
N ASP A 283 22.15 -2.01 10.27
CA ASP A 283 21.87 -2.03 11.71
C ASP A 283 20.45 -1.55 12.05
N LEU A 284 19.44 -2.11 11.37
CA LEU A 284 18.03 -1.75 11.55
C LEU A 284 17.27 -2.81 12.36
N THR A 285 16.46 -2.34 13.30
CA THR A 285 15.46 -3.15 14.01
C THR A 285 14.20 -3.24 13.15
N VAL A 286 13.82 -4.45 12.71
CA VAL A 286 12.55 -4.69 11.99
C VAL A 286 11.92 -6.00 12.43
N THR A 287 10.60 -6.13 12.26
CA THR A 287 9.89 -7.41 12.37
C THR A 287 9.28 -7.78 11.03
N VAL A 288 9.14 -9.09 10.76
CA VAL A 288 8.36 -9.60 9.64
C VAL A 288 7.19 -10.38 10.19
N GLU A 289 5.98 -10.00 9.80
CA GLU A 289 4.75 -10.60 10.29
C GLU A 289 3.93 -11.18 9.15
N VAL A 290 3.17 -12.25 9.45
CA VAL A 290 2.06 -12.66 8.57
C VAL A 290 1.01 -11.56 8.58
N ALA A 291 0.73 -11.03 7.39
CA ALA A 291 -0.25 -9.97 7.19
C ALA A 291 -1.40 -10.48 6.32
N ASN A 292 -2.52 -9.75 6.35
CA ASN A 292 -3.60 -9.88 5.39
C ASN A 292 -4.07 -8.49 5.04
N ASP A 293 -4.42 -8.26 3.78
CA ASP A 293 -5.20 -7.07 3.50
C ASP A 293 -6.61 -7.24 4.10
N PRO A 294 -7.22 -6.18 4.63
CA PRO A 294 -8.57 -6.20 5.15
C PRO A 294 -9.54 -6.30 3.96
N PHE A 295 -9.68 -7.49 3.39
CA PHE A 295 -10.50 -7.67 2.20
C PHE A 295 -11.99 -7.55 2.54
N PHE A 296 -12.69 -6.73 1.77
CA PHE A 296 -14.13 -6.86 1.53
C PHE A 296 -14.38 -8.04 0.59
N LEU A 297 -13.94 -9.24 0.98
CA LEU A 297 -14.47 -10.43 0.33
C LEU A 297 -15.93 -10.53 0.74
N ASP A 298 -16.79 -10.60 -0.27
CA ASP A 298 -18.17 -11.04 -0.13
C ASP A 298 -18.18 -12.22 0.84
N ALA A 299 -18.73 -12.02 2.04
CA ALA A 299 -18.61 -12.94 3.18
C ALA A 299 -19.17 -14.35 2.89
N ASN A 300 -19.76 -14.53 1.70
CA ASN A 300 -20.36 -15.73 1.17
C ASN A 300 -19.45 -16.57 0.24
N ARG A 301 -18.23 -16.14 -0.12
CA ARG A 301 -17.32 -16.96 -0.94
C ARG A 301 -16.30 -17.74 -0.10
N ASP A 302 -16.64 -19.01 0.11
CA ASP A 302 -15.81 -20.20 0.35
C ASP A 302 -14.74 -20.20 1.46
N LYS A 303 -14.96 -21.09 2.45
CA LYS A 303 -13.96 -21.53 3.45
C LYS A 303 -12.66 -22.06 2.81
N THR A 304 -12.75 -22.59 1.60
CA THR A 304 -11.64 -23.12 0.79
C THR A 304 -10.69 -22.03 0.30
N ILE A 305 -11.17 -20.81 0.06
CA ILE A 305 -10.34 -19.65 -0.29
C ILE A 305 -9.53 -19.22 0.95
N PHE A 306 -10.18 -19.11 2.10
CA PHE A 306 -9.51 -18.77 3.37
C PHE A 306 -8.47 -19.81 3.82
N GLN A 307 -8.68 -21.12 3.57
CA GLN A 307 -7.66 -22.14 3.84
C GLN A 307 -6.45 -22.04 2.92
N ARG A 308 -6.62 -21.51 1.70
CA ARG A 308 -5.53 -21.22 0.75
C ARG A 308 -4.85 -19.86 1.00
N MET A 309 -5.45 -19.00 1.82
CA MET A 309 -4.93 -17.67 2.20
C MET A 309 -3.92 -17.68 3.36
N GLY A 310 -3.66 -18.82 4.01
CA GLY A 310 -2.61 -18.88 5.03
C GLY A 310 -1.24 -18.53 4.43
N GLU A 311 -0.56 -17.53 5.01
CA GLU A 311 0.81 -17.10 4.64
C GLU A 311 0.98 -16.52 3.22
N VAL A 312 -0.08 -15.99 2.60
CA VAL A 312 0.02 -15.38 1.27
C VAL A 312 0.73 -14.03 1.27
N LYS A 313 0.73 -13.33 2.40
CA LYS A 313 1.36 -12.01 2.52
C LYS A 313 2.18 -11.92 3.80
N TYR A 314 3.41 -11.45 3.63
CA TYR A 314 4.24 -10.99 4.74
C TYR A 314 4.46 -9.50 4.62
N GLU A 315 4.60 -8.81 5.75
CA GLU A 315 5.00 -7.40 5.79
C GLU A 315 6.24 -7.25 6.65
N LEU A 316 7.20 -6.45 6.17
CA LEU A 316 8.32 -5.99 6.96
C LEU A 316 7.95 -4.66 7.59
N LEU A 317 8.03 -4.64 8.92
CA LEU A 317 7.55 -3.56 9.78
C LEU A 317 8.74 -2.90 10.48
N PHE A 318 8.82 -1.58 10.37
CA PHE A 318 9.64 -0.75 11.24
C PHE A 318 8.86 -0.44 12.52
N PRO A 319 9.35 -0.81 13.71
CA PRO A 319 8.75 -0.34 14.95
C PRO A 319 8.93 1.17 15.08
N LEU A 320 7.91 1.85 15.60
CA LEU A 320 7.90 3.30 15.78
C LEU A 320 7.52 3.63 17.24
N PRO A 321 8.46 3.79 18.18
CA PRO A 321 8.14 3.94 19.60
C PRO A 321 7.32 5.18 19.95
N PHE A 322 7.36 6.22 19.11
CA PHE A 322 6.56 7.44 19.25
C PHE A 322 5.14 7.29 18.68
N ARG A 323 4.76 6.10 18.22
CA ARG A 323 3.46 5.79 17.60
C ARG A 323 2.90 4.46 18.09
N ASP A 324 1.58 4.31 18.02
CA ASP A 324 0.91 3.07 18.39
C ASP A 324 1.05 1.94 17.35
N GLU A 325 1.54 2.26 16.15
CA GLU A 325 1.58 1.35 15.00
C GLU A 325 2.96 1.35 14.34
N SER A 326 3.45 0.14 14.05
CA SER A 326 4.62 -0.07 13.21
C SER A 326 4.36 0.35 11.76
N LEU A 327 5.41 0.71 11.04
CA LEU A 327 5.34 1.11 9.64
C LEU A 327 5.66 -0.08 8.72
N ALA A 328 4.68 -0.56 7.96
CA ALA A 328 4.89 -1.53 6.90
C ALA A 328 5.63 -0.89 5.71
N ALA A 329 6.90 -1.23 5.51
CA ALA A 329 7.75 -0.66 4.46
C ALA A 329 7.94 -1.59 3.25
N SER A 330 7.77 -2.90 3.43
CA SER A 330 7.76 -3.87 2.34
C SER A 330 6.65 -4.90 2.51
N SER A 331 6.18 -5.44 1.38
CA SER A 331 5.25 -6.57 1.35
C SER A 331 5.78 -7.68 0.46
N PHE A 332 5.56 -8.94 0.86
CA PHE A 332 6.00 -10.14 0.16
C PHE A 332 4.79 -11.01 -0.14
N ASN A 333 4.28 -10.91 -1.37
CA ASN A 333 2.96 -11.40 -1.74
C ASN A 333 3.07 -12.64 -2.63
N LEU A 334 2.25 -13.66 -2.34
CA LEU A 334 1.92 -14.76 -3.25
C LEU A 334 0.48 -14.56 -3.71
N HIS A 335 0.29 -14.19 -4.97
CA HIS A 335 -1.05 -14.01 -5.52
C HIS A 335 -1.68 -15.31 -6.00
N ARG A 336 -0.89 -16.40 -6.01
CA ARG A 336 -1.25 -17.65 -6.67
C ARG A 336 -1.52 -17.40 -8.15
N ASP A 337 -2.57 -18.03 -8.66
CA ASP A 337 -3.05 -17.91 -10.01
C ASP A 337 -4.07 -16.78 -10.21
N PHE A 338 -4.30 -15.90 -9.22
CA PHE A 338 -5.33 -14.86 -9.32
C PHE A 338 -5.14 -13.96 -10.56
N TYR A 339 -4.00 -13.27 -10.67
CA TYR A 339 -3.75 -12.35 -11.79
C TYR A 339 -3.45 -13.08 -13.11
N THR A 340 -2.82 -14.25 -13.05
CA THR A 340 -2.50 -15.05 -14.23
C THR A 340 -3.75 -15.69 -14.83
N SER A 341 -4.76 -16.04 -14.03
CA SER A 341 -6.05 -16.53 -14.50
C SER A 341 -6.82 -15.47 -15.30
N VAL A 342 -6.77 -14.20 -14.87
CA VAL A 342 -7.42 -13.06 -15.56
C VAL A 342 -6.88 -12.90 -16.99
N TYR A 343 -5.59 -13.16 -17.18
CA TYR A 343 -4.91 -12.93 -18.46
C TYR A 343 -4.46 -14.18 -19.19
N GLY A 344 -4.74 -15.37 -18.66
CA GLY A 344 -4.40 -16.64 -19.29
C GLY A 344 -2.90 -16.89 -19.40
N THR A 345 -2.12 -16.53 -18.38
CA THR A 345 -0.68 -16.85 -18.31
C THR A 345 -0.51 -18.31 -17.86
N GLN A 346 0.16 -19.12 -18.67
CA GLN A 346 0.22 -20.58 -18.50
C GLN A 346 1.65 -21.10 -18.40
N LEU A 347 1.79 -22.32 -17.90
CA LEU A 347 2.99 -23.16 -18.03
C LEU A 347 2.83 -24.07 -19.26
N MET A 348 3.93 -24.64 -19.77
CA MET A 348 3.91 -25.56 -20.93
C MET A 348 2.95 -26.75 -20.80
N ASN A 349 2.68 -27.22 -19.58
CA ASN A 349 1.75 -28.33 -19.33
C ASN A 349 0.25 -27.92 -19.41
N GLY A 350 -0.03 -26.66 -19.74
CA GLY A 350 -1.38 -26.10 -19.85
C GLY A 350 -2.00 -25.62 -18.54
N SER A 351 -1.35 -25.81 -17.38
CA SER A 351 -1.81 -25.22 -16.12
C SER A 351 -1.53 -23.71 -16.08
N LEU A 352 -2.26 -22.98 -15.24
CA LEU A 352 -1.95 -21.58 -14.97
C LEU A 352 -0.58 -21.45 -14.29
N ALA A 353 0.18 -20.43 -14.67
CA ALA A 353 1.33 -19.99 -13.89
C ALA A 353 0.85 -19.33 -12.59
N GLU A 354 1.68 -19.33 -11.55
CA GLU A 354 1.46 -18.49 -10.37
C GLU A 354 2.31 -17.22 -10.45
N SER A 355 1.97 -16.22 -9.62
CA SER A 355 2.76 -15.01 -9.47
C SER A 355 3.06 -14.62 -8.03
N SER A 356 4.20 -13.97 -7.83
CA SER A 356 4.62 -13.35 -6.58
C SER A 356 5.08 -11.92 -6.82
N CYS A 357 4.73 -10.98 -5.94
CA CYS A 357 5.25 -9.61 -5.99
C CYS A 357 5.82 -9.22 -4.64
N ILE A 358 7.04 -8.68 -4.66
CA ILE A 358 7.69 -8.09 -3.51
C ILE A 358 7.81 -6.60 -3.76
N GLY A 359 7.13 -5.81 -2.95
CA GLY A 359 7.11 -4.35 -3.05
C GLY A 359 7.91 -3.68 -1.95
N PHE A 360 8.67 -2.65 -2.32
CA PHE A 360 9.46 -1.80 -1.43
C PHE A 360 8.97 -0.35 -1.55
N GLY A 361 8.31 0.16 -0.52
CA GLY A 361 7.90 1.57 -0.46
C GLY A 361 9.09 2.45 -0.10
N ILE A 362 9.70 3.11 -1.09
CA ILE A 362 10.97 3.84 -0.93
C ILE A 362 10.84 4.94 0.12
N ASP A 363 9.74 5.69 0.08
CA ASP A 363 9.36 6.69 1.07
C ASP A 363 9.31 6.12 2.49
N ARG A 364 8.70 4.94 2.64
CA ARG A 364 8.54 4.28 3.94
C ARG A 364 9.85 3.70 4.47
N TRP A 365 10.72 3.19 3.60
CA TRP A 365 12.08 2.79 3.96
C TRP A 365 12.91 3.99 4.41
N THR A 366 12.78 5.12 3.71
CA THR A 366 13.42 6.39 4.11
C THR A 366 12.94 6.81 5.50
N TYR A 367 11.62 6.81 5.74
CA TYR A 367 11.04 7.11 7.05
C TYR A 367 11.53 6.16 8.15
N GLY A 368 11.46 4.85 7.91
CA GLY A 368 11.83 3.81 8.90
C GLY A 368 13.32 3.81 9.23
N PHE A 369 14.18 4.18 8.27
CA PHE A 369 15.59 4.41 8.53
C PHE A 369 15.80 5.64 9.41
N LEU A 370 15.18 6.78 9.06
CA LEU A 370 15.29 8.02 9.83
C LEU A 370 14.79 7.86 11.27
N SER A 371 13.78 7.01 11.50
CA SER A 371 13.27 6.76 12.86
C SER A 371 14.28 6.05 13.77
N GLN A 372 15.34 5.47 13.22
CA GLN A 372 16.37 4.74 13.97
C GLN A 372 17.74 5.41 13.89
N LYS A 373 18.08 6.04 12.76
CA LYS A 373 19.41 6.61 12.50
C LYS A 373 19.42 8.14 12.46
N GLY A 374 18.26 8.79 12.59
CA GLY A 374 18.12 10.23 12.68
C GLY A 374 18.46 10.97 11.39
N PHE A 375 18.53 12.30 11.48
CA PHE A 375 18.63 13.22 10.32
C PHE A 375 20.06 13.74 10.05
N HIS A 376 21.07 13.13 10.67
CA HIS A 376 22.47 13.54 10.64
C HIS A 376 23.30 12.58 9.76
N PRO A 377 23.53 12.90 8.46
CA PRO A 377 24.16 11.97 7.53
C PRO A 377 25.55 11.52 7.95
N GLU A 378 26.29 12.36 8.66
CA GLU A 378 27.62 12.05 9.20
C GLU A 378 27.62 10.90 10.22
N LYS A 379 26.45 10.60 10.82
CA LYS A 379 26.25 9.52 11.79
C LYS A 379 25.66 8.25 11.17
N TRP A 380 25.26 8.28 9.90
CA TRP A 380 24.65 7.12 9.27
C TRP A 380 25.66 5.97 9.06
N PRO A 381 25.18 4.71 8.91
CA PRO A 381 26.05 3.58 8.61
C PRO A 381 26.95 3.87 7.42
N GLU A 382 28.20 3.38 7.48
CA GLU A 382 29.24 3.70 6.51
C GLU A 382 28.80 3.41 5.06
N ARG A 383 28.07 2.31 4.84
CA ARG A 383 27.53 1.95 3.53
C ARG A 383 26.65 3.05 2.95
N VAL A 384 25.77 3.65 3.76
CA VAL A 384 24.88 4.73 3.32
C VAL A 384 25.72 5.96 3.00
N ARG A 385 26.62 6.36 3.91
CA ARG A 385 27.48 7.55 3.74
C ARG A 385 28.30 7.51 2.45
N ARG A 386 28.89 6.36 2.12
CA ARG A 386 29.67 6.19 0.86
C ARG A 386 28.84 6.43 -0.41
N CYS A 387 27.52 6.32 -0.35
CA CYS A 387 26.63 6.58 -1.49
C CYS A 387 26.16 8.04 -1.56
N LEU A 388 26.40 8.86 -0.54
CA LEU A 388 25.95 10.26 -0.50
C LEU A 388 26.99 11.27 -0.99
N GLY A 389 28.24 10.84 -1.20
CA GLY A 389 29.38 11.67 -1.59
C GLY A 389 30.66 11.21 -0.96
#